data_AF-A0A975K4S2-F1
#
_entry.id   AF-A0A975K4S2-F1
#
_cell.length_a   1.000
_cell.length_b   1.000
_cell.length_c   1.000
_cell.angle_alpha   90.00
_cell.angle_beta   90.00
_cell.angle_gamma   90.00
#
_symmetry.space_group_name_H-M   'P 1'
#
loop_
_entity.id
_entity.type
_entity.pdbx_description
1 polymer ?
#
loop_
_entity_poly.entity_id
_entity_poly.type
_entity_poly.pdbx_seq_one_letter_code
_entity_poly.pdbx_strand_id
1 'polypeptide(L)'
;MGSSRATASGLLGVVRDFQRLGPTETLRQLNLAGLATQPAADVFVAILEFICPPGGAVDDAIARQAMLETIGDLAEAGLGSFDTLTPEQLQDVFLDFISRSIEGRVMADLGRRGITFPDDIAAVESAQAQLHDFVEGATRGQLAGRLESLERLSDRDIENVVNQIYETAFELVAVAGEAAA
;
A
#
# COMPACT_ATOMS: atom_id res chain seq x y z
N MET A 1 7.50 -8.93 6.25
CA MET A 1 6.29 -8.38 5.62
C MET A 1 5.06 -9.29 5.81
N GLY A 2 4.93 -10.02 6.92
CA GLY A 2 3.80 -10.95 7.08
C GLY A 2 2.44 -10.23 7.11
N SER A 3 2.37 -9.14 7.87
CA SER A 3 1.16 -8.35 8.05
C SER A 3 0.80 -7.52 6.83
N SER A 4 1.77 -6.85 6.20
CA SER A 4 1.54 -6.12 4.93
C SER A 4 0.99 -7.02 3.84
N ARG A 5 1.43 -8.29 3.78
CA ARG A 5 0.88 -9.29 2.86
C ARG A 5 -0.57 -9.64 3.19
N ALA A 6 -0.88 -9.88 4.46
CA ALA A 6 -2.25 -10.18 4.88
C ALA A 6 -3.19 -9.00 4.54
N THR A 7 -2.76 -7.77 4.80
CA THR A 7 -3.48 -6.55 4.45
C THR A 7 -3.64 -6.40 2.93
N ALA A 8 -2.59 -6.66 2.14
CA ALA A 8 -2.66 -6.67 0.68
C ALA A 8 -3.68 -7.69 0.15
N SER A 9 -3.64 -8.93 0.64
CA SER A 9 -4.62 -9.97 0.27
C SER A 9 -6.05 -9.57 0.65
N GLY A 10 -6.23 -8.98 1.84
CA GLY A 10 -7.52 -8.47 2.30
C GLY A 10 -8.06 -7.34 1.40
N LEU A 11 -7.22 -6.34 1.11
CA LEU A 11 -7.57 -5.22 0.24
C LEU A 11 -7.87 -5.69 -1.20
N LEU A 12 -7.06 -6.60 -1.74
CA LEU A 12 -7.30 -7.21 -3.05
C LEU A 12 -8.61 -8.00 -3.08
N GLY A 13 -8.95 -8.69 -1.99
CA GLY A 13 -10.25 -9.32 -1.80
C GLY A 13 -11.40 -8.32 -1.90
N VAL A 14 -11.29 -7.18 -1.21
CA VAL A 14 -12.26 -6.07 -1.30
C VAL A 14 -12.37 -5.55 -2.74
N VAL A 15 -11.27 -5.31 -3.43
CA VAL A 15 -11.28 -4.85 -4.83
C VAL A 15 -11.98 -5.86 -5.74
N ARG A 16 -11.70 -7.16 -5.57
CA ARG A 16 -12.34 -8.23 -6.34
C ARG A 16 -13.84 -8.34 -6.07
N ASP A 17 -14.23 -8.31 -4.81
CA ASP A 17 -15.63 -8.41 -4.42
C ASP A 17 -16.41 -7.18 -4.86
N PHE A 18 -15.80 -5.98 -4.81
CA PHE A 18 -16.41 -4.77 -5.34
C PHE A 18 -16.73 -4.92 -6.82
N GLN A 19 -15.79 -5.44 -7.62
CA GLN A 19 -16.01 -5.64 -9.05
C GLN A 19 -17.04 -6.74 -9.37
N ARG A 20 -17.08 -7.81 -8.57
CA ARG A 20 -17.94 -8.98 -8.83
C ARG A 20 -19.36 -8.82 -8.27
N LEU A 21 -19.49 -8.22 -7.10
CA LEU A 21 -20.71 -8.17 -6.31
C LEU A 21 -21.27 -6.76 -6.15
N GLY A 22 -20.43 -5.73 -6.37
CA GLY A 22 -20.75 -4.34 -6.16
C GLY A 22 -20.40 -3.84 -4.74
N PRO A 23 -20.39 -2.51 -4.55
CA PRO A 23 -19.98 -1.85 -3.30
C PRO A 23 -20.80 -2.30 -2.08
N THR A 24 -22.12 -2.27 -2.18
CA THR A 24 -23.02 -2.56 -1.05
C THR A 24 -22.88 -4.00 -0.57
N GLU A 25 -22.80 -4.96 -1.49
CA GLU A 25 -22.69 -6.38 -1.13
C GLU A 25 -21.30 -6.72 -0.57
N THR A 26 -20.25 -6.07 -1.08
CA THR A 26 -18.89 -6.16 -0.53
C THR A 26 -18.86 -5.69 0.92
N LEU A 27 -19.42 -4.51 1.19
CA LEU A 27 -19.51 -3.99 2.55
C LEU A 27 -20.42 -4.84 3.44
N ARG A 28 -21.48 -5.45 2.90
CA ARG A 28 -22.34 -6.37 3.66
C ARG A 28 -21.55 -7.56 4.21
N GLN A 29 -20.61 -8.12 3.45
CA GLN A 29 -19.76 -9.22 3.94
C GLN A 29 -18.87 -8.81 5.12
N LEU A 30 -18.51 -7.52 5.19
CA LEU A 30 -17.74 -6.95 6.29
C LEU A 30 -18.62 -6.40 7.43
N ASN A 31 -19.95 -6.59 7.37
CA ASN A 31 -20.92 -5.96 8.28
C ASN A 31 -20.91 -4.41 8.26
N LEU A 32 -20.56 -3.83 7.11
CA LEU A 32 -20.44 -2.38 6.87
C LEU A 32 -21.48 -1.86 5.86
N ALA A 33 -22.55 -2.61 5.56
CA ALA A 33 -23.51 -2.27 4.51
C ALA A 33 -24.10 -0.84 4.62
N GLY A 34 -24.24 -0.31 5.84
CA GLY A 34 -24.74 1.05 6.08
C GLY A 34 -23.78 2.18 5.68
N LEU A 35 -22.54 1.85 5.29
CA LEU A 35 -21.51 2.83 4.93
C LEU A 35 -21.35 3.04 3.42
N ALA A 36 -22.08 2.32 2.56
CA ALA A 36 -21.85 2.33 1.11
C ALA A 36 -21.88 3.73 0.47
N THR A 37 -22.76 4.61 0.95
CA THR A 37 -22.90 5.98 0.44
C THR A 37 -22.09 7.02 1.21
N GLN A 38 -21.24 6.60 2.15
CA GLN A 38 -20.36 7.48 2.92
C GLN A 38 -19.11 7.83 2.09
N PRO A 39 -18.37 8.90 2.47
CA PRO A 39 -17.11 9.24 1.82
C PRO A 39 -16.17 8.03 1.76
N ALA A 40 -15.53 7.82 0.61
CA ALA A 40 -14.65 6.67 0.40
C ALA A 40 -13.57 6.55 1.48
N ALA A 41 -13.00 7.67 1.92
CA ALA A 41 -11.99 7.70 2.99
C ALA A 41 -12.52 7.09 4.29
N ASP A 42 -13.72 7.50 4.73
CA ASP A 42 -14.34 7.00 5.96
C ASP A 42 -14.64 5.49 5.86
N VAL A 43 -15.06 5.02 4.69
CA VAL A 43 -15.30 3.60 4.44
C VAL A 43 -13.99 2.80 4.49
N PHE A 44 -12.90 3.31 3.90
CA PHE A 44 -11.61 2.65 3.98
C PHE A 44 -11.02 2.64 5.40
N VAL A 45 -11.28 3.67 6.23
CA VAL A 45 -10.97 3.63 7.67
C VAL A 45 -11.74 2.51 8.36
N ALA A 46 -13.01 2.30 8.02
CA ALA A 46 -13.78 1.19 8.58
C ALA A 46 -13.24 -0.17 8.09
N ILE A 47 -12.88 -0.30 6.82
CA ILE A 47 -12.28 -1.53 6.25
C ILE A 47 -10.93 -1.84 6.89
N LEU A 48 -10.11 -0.81 7.17
CA LEU A 48 -8.78 -0.92 7.79
C LEU A 48 -8.82 -1.78 9.07
N GLU A 49 -9.85 -1.60 9.91
CA GLU A 49 -10.00 -2.34 11.17
C GLU A 49 -10.15 -3.86 10.98
N PHE A 50 -10.59 -4.30 9.79
CA PHE A 50 -10.73 -5.71 9.45
C PHE A 50 -9.50 -6.29 8.76
N ILE A 51 -8.90 -5.53 7.83
CA ILE A 51 -7.78 -6.02 7.02
C ILE A 51 -6.42 -5.80 7.67
N CYS A 52 -6.31 -4.82 8.58
CA CYS A 52 -5.07 -4.47 9.29
C CYS A 52 -5.38 -4.00 10.72
N PRO A 53 -5.88 -4.90 11.59
CA PRO A 53 -6.17 -4.56 12.98
C PRO A 53 -4.90 -4.10 13.70
N PRO A 54 -5.01 -3.24 14.72
CA PRO A 54 -3.86 -2.83 15.51
C PRO A 54 -3.20 -4.04 16.17
N GLY A 55 -1.90 -4.20 15.93
CA GLY A 55 -1.08 -5.29 16.46
C GLY A 55 0.21 -4.77 17.11
N GLY A 56 1.02 -5.70 17.61
CA GLY A 56 2.27 -5.40 18.31
C GLY A 56 3.53 -5.54 17.45
N ALA A 57 3.42 -6.10 16.24
CA ALA A 57 4.56 -6.29 15.36
C ALA A 57 4.88 -5.03 14.55
N VAL A 58 6.16 -4.82 14.25
CA VAL A 58 6.61 -3.74 13.35
C VAL A 58 5.93 -3.85 11.98
N ASP A 59 5.73 -5.08 11.50
CA ASP A 59 5.03 -5.31 10.23
C ASP A 59 3.55 -4.87 10.29
N ASP A 60 2.89 -4.99 11.45
CA ASP A 60 1.51 -4.50 11.64
C ASP A 60 1.48 -2.97 11.56
N ALA A 61 2.44 -2.31 12.23
CA ALA A 61 2.56 -0.86 12.22
C ALA A 61 2.85 -0.32 10.82
N ILE A 62 3.75 -0.96 10.06
CA ILE A 62 4.05 -0.58 8.67
C ILE A 62 2.79 -0.70 7.80
N ALA A 63 2.10 -1.85 7.85
CA ALA A 63 0.91 -2.06 7.04
C ALA A 63 -0.20 -1.07 7.38
N ARG A 64 -0.41 -0.81 8.67
CA ARG A 64 -1.44 0.12 9.13
C ARG A 64 -1.11 1.56 8.74
N GLN A 65 0.14 1.97 8.89
CA GLN A 65 0.60 3.30 8.47
C GLN A 65 0.43 3.48 6.97
N ALA A 66 0.89 2.52 6.16
CA ALA A 66 0.75 2.57 4.71
C ALA A 66 -0.71 2.75 4.27
N MET A 67 -1.64 2.02 4.90
CA MET A 67 -3.06 2.14 4.60
C MET A 67 -3.65 3.49 5.06
N LEU A 68 -3.30 3.98 6.25
CA LEU A 68 -3.77 5.30 6.74
C LEU A 68 -3.30 6.44 5.84
N GLU A 69 -2.07 6.34 5.39
CA GLU A 69 -1.46 7.27 4.46
C GLU A 69 -2.13 7.23 3.07
N THR A 70 -2.41 6.04 2.52
CA THR A 70 -3.22 5.89 1.29
C THR A 70 -4.62 6.51 1.44
N ILE A 71 -5.25 6.32 2.60
CA ILE A 71 -6.54 6.94 2.92
C ILE A 71 -6.42 8.47 2.97
N GLY A 72 -5.32 8.99 3.49
CA GLY A 72 -5.00 10.41 3.52
C GLY A 72 -5.00 11.01 2.11
N ASP A 73 -4.25 10.43 1.19
CA ASP A 73 -4.23 10.87 -0.22
C ASP A 73 -5.60 10.80 -0.88
N LEU A 74 -6.34 9.73 -0.61
CA LEU A 74 -7.69 9.53 -1.14
C LEU A 74 -8.64 10.64 -0.66
N ALA A 75 -8.50 11.07 0.60
CA ALA A 75 -9.25 12.19 1.16
C ALA A 75 -8.82 13.53 0.54
N GLU A 76 -7.53 13.76 0.35
CA GLU A 76 -6.99 14.97 -0.30
C GLU A 76 -7.41 15.07 -1.78
N ALA A 77 -7.45 13.94 -2.48
CA ALA A 77 -7.95 13.84 -3.85
C ALA A 77 -9.47 14.10 -3.96
N GLY A 78 -10.19 14.09 -2.84
CA GLY A 78 -11.63 14.36 -2.80
C GLY A 78 -12.46 13.31 -3.51
N LEU A 79 -12.03 12.05 -3.45
CA LEU A 79 -12.80 10.93 -4.00
C LEU A 79 -14.17 10.87 -3.30
N GLY A 80 -15.22 10.69 -4.09
CA GLY A 80 -16.61 10.81 -3.65
C GLY A 80 -17.08 9.72 -2.68
N SER A 81 -18.34 9.33 -2.78
CA SER A 81 -18.86 8.22 -1.97
C SER A 81 -18.28 6.89 -2.45
N PHE A 82 -18.11 5.94 -1.52
CA PHE A 82 -17.50 4.64 -1.81
C PHE A 82 -18.22 3.88 -2.94
N ASP A 83 -19.55 3.96 -3.00
CA ASP A 83 -20.38 3.34 -4.03
C ASP A 83 -20.22 3.96 -5.44
N THR A 84 -19.55 5.09 -5.55
CA THR A 84 -19.26 5.77 -6.83
C THR A 84 -17.83 5.54 -7.33
N LEU A 85 -16.98 4.85 -6.56
CA LEU A 85 -15.61 4.58 -6.96
C LEU A 85 -15.58 3.71 -8.22
N THR A 86 -14.70 4.07 -9.15
CA THR A 86 -14.44 3.26 -10.34
C THR A 86 -13.52 2.09 -10.02
N PRO A 87 -13.54 1.01 -10.82
CA PRO A 87 -12.58 -0.08 -10.69
C PRO A 87 -11.13 0.39 -10.76
N GLU A 88 -10.82 1.41 -11.55
CA GLU A 88 -9.49 1.99 -11.69
C GLU A 88 -9.08 2.72 -10.39
N GLN A 89 -9.97 3.53 -9.81
CA GLN A 89 -9.71 4.19 -8.53
C GLN A 89 -9.44 3.20 -7.40
N LEU A 90 -10.15 2.07 -7.39
CA LEU A 90 -9.90 0.98 -6.42
C LEU A 90 -8.56 0.28 -6.65
N GLN A 91 -8.14 0.14 -7.91
CA GLN A 91 -6.82 -0.38 -8.24
C GLN A 91 -5.72 0.59 -7.83
N ASP A 92 -5.91 1.89 -8.02
CA ASP A 92 -4.96 2.91 -7.59
C ASP A 92 -4.78 2.88 -6.07
N VAL A 93 -5.86 2.79 -5.28
CA VAL A 93 -5.79 2.60 -3.83
C VAL A 93 -4.96 1.36 -3.44
N PHE A 94 -5.15 0.25 -4.16
CA PHE A 94 -4.35 -0.95 -3.93
C PHE A 94 -2.86 -0.75 -4.26
N LEU A 95 -2.55 -0.10 -5.38
CA LEU A 95 -1.17 0.18 -5.81
C LEU A 95 -0.47 1.15 -4.87
N ASP A 96 -1.17 2.18 -4.40
CA ASP A 96 -0.64 3.16 -3.43
C ASP A 96 -0.34 2.51 -2.09
N PHE A 97 -1.24 1.64 -1.61
CA PHE A 97 -1.01 0.86 -0.40
C PHE A 97 0.24 -0.03 -0.52
N ILE A 98 0.43 -0.71 -1.65
CA ILE A 98 1.60 -1.56 -1.88
C ILE A 98 2.88 -0.73 -1.88
N SER A 99 2.89 0.40 -2.60
CA SER A 99 4.05 1.30 -2.67
C SER A 99 4.47 1.77 -1.29
N ARG A 100 3.52 2.31 -0.51
CA ARG A 100 3.78 2.79 0.87
C ARG A 100 4.21 1.66 1.82
N SER A 101 3.67 0.46 1.65
CA SER A 101 4.07 -0.72 2.44
C SER A 101 5.52 -1.12 2.17
N ILE A 102 5.97 -1.04 0.91
CA ILE A 102 7.36 -1.31 0.53
C ILE A 102 8.28 -0.24 1.12
N GLU A 103 7.95 1.04 0.94
CA GLU A 103 8.73 2.18 1.47
C GLU A 103 8.88 2.10 2.99
N GLY A 104 7.77 1.92 3.71
CA GLY A 104 7.79 1.80 5.16
C GLY A 104 8.64 0.62 5.64
N ARG A 105 8.69 -0.47 4.87
CA ARG A 105 9.55 -1.61 5.20
C ARG A 105 11.03 -1.33 4.90
N VAL A 106 11.35 -0.70 3.78
CA VAL A 106 12.72 -0.27 3.47
C VAL A 106 13.24 0.62 4.60
N MET A 107 12.48 1.65 4.97
CA MET A 107 12.85 2.56 6.07
C MET A 107 13.04 1.84 7.41
N ALA A 108 12.14 0.92 7.76
CA ALA A 108 12.25 0.15 8.99
C ALA A 108 13.50 -0.76 9.01
N ASP A 109 13.84 -1.39 7.89
CA ASP A 109 15.01 -2.28 7.81
C ASP A 109 16.33 -1.51 7.70
N LEU A 110 16.36 -0.31 7.08
CA LEU A 110 17.51 0.60 7.14
C LEU A 110 17.82 1.00 8.58
N GLY A 111 16.80 1.43 9.34
CA GLY A 111 16.93 1.77 10.75
C GLY A 111 17.37 0.59 11.61
N ARG A 112 16.82 -0.61 11.36
CA ARG A 112 17.24 -1.85 12.06
C ARG A 112 18.68 -2.24 11.77
N ARG A 113 19.16 -2.04 10.53
CA ARG A 113 20.52 -2.40 10.10
C ARG A 113 21.56 -1.33 10.45
N GLY A 114 21.12 -0.19 10.99
CA GLY A 114 22.02 0.89 11.39
C GLY A 114 22.69 1.58 10.19
N ILE A 115 22.03 1.60 9.04
CA ILE A 115 22.52 2.36 7.89
C ILE A 115 22.32 3.84 8.20
N THR A 116 23.44 4.54 8.42
CA THR A 116 23.47 5.97 8.69
C THR A 116 23.43 6.76 7.39
N PHE A 117 22.60 7.79 7.38
CA PHE A 117 22.60 8.79 6.31
C PHE A 117 23.48 9.98 6.70
N PRO A 118 23.85 10.83 5.73
CA PRO A 118 24.51 12.10 6.00
C PRO A 118 23.72 12.97 6.97
N ASP A 119 24.42 13.81 7.73
CA ASP A 119 23.82 14.88 8.52
C ASP A 119 23.19 16.00 7.66
N ASP A 120 23.17 15.83 6.34
CA ASP A 120 22.55 16.73 5.38
C ASP A 120 21.09 16.34 5.12
N ILE A 121 20.17 17.17 5.61
CA ILE A 121 18.74 17.01 5.40
C ILE A 121 18.40 16.92 3.90
N ALA A 122 19.09 17.68 3.04
CA ALA A 122 18.82 17.67 1.61
C ALA A 122 19.19 16.31 0.96
N ALA A 123 20.25 15.66 1.45
CA ALA A 123 20.64 14.33 0.99
C ALA A 123 19.62 13.27 1.44
N VAL A 124 19.10 13.38 2.67
CA VAL A 124 18.03 12.50 3.18
C VAL A 124 16.74 12.67 2.38
N GLU A 125 16.30 13.91 2.15
CA GLU A 125 15.11 14.22 1.35
C GLU A 125 15.25 13.70 -0.08
N SER A 126 16.43 13.86 -0.70
CA SER A 126 16.70 13.32 -2.03
C SER A 126 16.65 11.80 -2.06
N ALA A 127 17.22 11.12 -1.07
CA ALA A 127 17.16 9.66 -0.98
C ALA A 127 15.73 9.15 -0.77
N GLN A 128 14.93 9.83 0.06
CA GLN A 128 13.52 9.51 0.25
C GLN A 128 12.71 9.72 -1.04
N ALA A 129 12.93 10.82 -1.76
CA ALA A 129 12.27 11.07 -3.05
C ALA A 129 12.64 10.01 -4.10
N GLN A 130 13.93 9.65 -4.20
CA GLN A 130 14.38 8.59 -5.12
C GLN A 130 13.78 7.22 -4.76
N LEU A 131 13.67 6.90 -3.47
CA LEU A 131 12.99 5.69 -3.02
C LEU A 131 11.52 5.70 -3.44
N HIS A 132 10.82 6.80 -3.17
CA HIS A 132 9.41 6.95 -3.51
C HIS A 132 9.16 6.80 -5.00
N ASP A 133 9.84 7.59 -5.83
CA ASP A 133 9.71 7.57 -7.29
C ASP A 133 10.01 6.17 -7.87
N PHE A 134 11.03 5.49 -7.33
CA PHE A 134 11.40 4.14 -7.75
C PHE A 134 10.30 3.13 -7.37
N VAL A 135 9.88 3.10 -6.11
CA VAL A 135 8.90 2.13 -5.62
C VAL A 135 7.56 2.33 -6.31
N GLU A 136 7.12 3.58 -6.43
CA GLU A 136 5.87 3.95 -7.10
C GLU A 136 5.88 3.50 -8.57
N GLY A 137 6.92 3.91 -9.31
CA GLY A 137 7.06 3.58 -10.73
C GLY A 137 7.18 2.08 -10.98
N ALA A 138 7.94 1.36 -10.15
CA ALA A 138 8.09 -0.08 -10.25
C ALA A 138 6.80 -0.82 -9.90
N THR A 139 6.07 -0.37 -8.87
CA THR A 139 4.80 -0.98 -8.44
C THR A 139 3.75 -0.80 -9.54
N ARG A 140 3.53 0.42 -10.02
CA ARG A 140 2.59 0.70 -11.12
C ARG A 140 2.99 -0.05 -12.39
N GLY A 141 4.26 0.01 -12.78
CA GLY A 141 4.76 -0.62 -14.01
C GLY A 141 4.64 -2.15 -14.03
N GLN A 142 4.75 -2.82 -12.87
CA GLN A 142 4.71 -4.28 -12.79
C GLN A 142 3.34 -4.85 -12.41
N LEU A 143 2.51 -4.08 -11.69
CA LEU A 143 1.22 -4.56 -11.18
C LEU A 143 0.00 -4.00 -11.92
N ALA A 144 0.03 -2.78 -12.48
CA ALA A 144 -1.18 -2.17 -13.07
C ALA A 144 -1.79 -3.05 -14.18
N GLY A 145 -0.99 -3.51 -15.13
CA GLY A 145 -1.47 -4.41 -16.19
C GLY A 145 -1.92 -5.79 -15.70
N ARG A 146 -1.50 -6.22 -14.50
CA ARG A 146 -1.98 -7.47 -13.88
C ARG A 146 -3.34 -7.30 -13.21
N LEU A 147 -3.66 -6.09 -12.75
CA LEU A 147 -4.94 -5.74 -12.14
C LEU A 147 -6.07 -5.61 -13.19
N GLU A 148 -5.75 -5.50 -14.48
CA GLU A 148 -6.74 -5.65 -15.55
C GLU A 148 -7.33 -7.08 -15.61
N SER A 149 -6.63 -8.07 -15.03
CA SER A 149 -7.04 -9.48 -14.98
C SER A 149 -7.02 -10.03 -13.55
N LEU A 150 -7.73 -9.34 -12.63
CA LEU A 150 -7.79 -9.66 -11.20
C LEU A 150 -8.14 -11.11 -10.84
N GLU A 151 -8.93 -11.79 -11.68
CA GLU A 151 -9.31 -13.21 -11.50
C GLU A 151 -8.11 -14.16 -11.64
N ARG A 152 -7.07 -13.76 -12.37
CA ARG A 152 -5.88 -14.57 -12.66
C ARG A 152 -4.69 -14.24 -11.78
N LEU A 153 -4.73 -13.10 -11.08
CA LEU A 153 -3.62 -12.65 -10.25
C LEU A 153 -3.57 -13.46 -8.95
N SER A 154 -2.54 -14.27 -8.72
CA SER A 154 -2.43 -14.96 -7.43
C SER A 154 -1.76 -14.07 -6.38
N ASP A 155 -2.09 -14.27 -5.12
CA ASP A 155 -1.42 -13.61 -4.00
C ASP A 155 0.10 -13.85 -4.03
N ARG A 156 0.51 -15.01 -4.55
CA ARG A 156 1.92 -15.36 -4.76
C ARG A 156 2.59 -14.52 -5.85
N ASP A 157 1.87 -14.18 -6.91
CA ASP A 157 2.42 -13.33 -7.98
C ASP A 157 2.66 -11.90 -7.47
N ILE A 158 1.74 -11.38 -6.65
CA ILE A 158 1.89 -10.09 -5.99
C ILE A 158 3.08 -10.13 -5.03
N GLU A 159 3.15 -11.17 -4.20
CA GLU A 159 4.27 -11.36 -3.26
C GLU A 159 5.63 -11.33 -3.96
N ASN A 160 5.78 -12.07 -5.06
CA ASN A 160 7.04 -12.12 -5.80
C ASN A 160 7.44 -10.74 -6.33
N VAL A 161 6.49 -9.99 -6.89
CA VAL A 161 6.73 -8.63 -7.40
C VAL A 161 7.10 -7.68 -6.27
N VAL A 162 6.33 -7.68 -5.18
CA VAL A 162 6.58 -6.85 -4.00
C VAL A 162 7.97 -7.10 -3.41
N ASN A 163 8.36 -8.37 -3.27
CA ASN A 163 9.68 -8.73 -2.75
C ASN A 163 10.80 -8.24 -3.68
N GLN A 164 10.64 -8.38 -5.00
CA GLN A 164 11.63 -7.92 -5.97
C GLN A 164 11.80 -6.39 -5.94
N ILE A 165 10.69 -5.64 -5.85
CA ILE A 165 10.73 -4.18 -5.74
C ILE A 165 11.40 -3.78 -4.42
N TYR A 166 11.01 -4.41 -3.31
CA TYR A 166 11.61 -4.17 -1.99
C TYR A 166 13.13 -4.40 -2.00
N GLU A 167 13.61 -5.52 -2.54
CA GLU A 167 15.04 -5.83 -2.56
C GLU A 167 15.82 -4.78 -3.34
N THR A 168 15.32 -4.40 -4.52
CA THR A 168 15.96 -3.38 -5.36
C THR A 168 15.93 -1.99 -4.71
N ALA A 169 14.80 -1.62 -4.11
CA ALA A 169 14.62 -0.36 -3.40
C ALA A 169 15.57 -0.27 -2.18
N PHE A 170 15.70 -1.38 -1.44
CA PHE A 170 16.62 -1.45 -0.31
C PHE A 170 18.07 -1.26 -0.77
N GLU A 171 18.49 -1.93 -1.85
CA GLU A 171 19.85 -1.77 -2.40
C GLU A 171 20.11 -0.34 -2.87
N LEU A 172 19.17 0.28 -3.58
CA LEU A 172 19.27 1.67 -4.06
C LEU A 172 19.56 2.63 -2.91
N VAL A 173 18.79 2.52 -1.82
CA VAL A 173 18.90 3.42 -0.68
C VAL A 173 20.12 3.08 0.19
N ALA A 174 20.45 1.79 0.34
CA ALA A 174 21.65 1.37 1.08
C ALA A 174 22.93 1.92 0.43
N VAL A 175 23.05 1.86 -0.90
CA VAL A 175 24.18 2.43 -1.63
C VAL A 175 24.26 3.95 -1.43
N ALA A 176 23.13 4.65 -1.46
CA ALA A 176 23.08 6.09 -1.22
C ALA A 176 23.51 6.46 0.22
N GLY A 177 23.12 5.66 1.22
CA GLY A 177 23.54 5.83 2.61
C GLY A 177 25.03 5.55 2.82
N GLU A 178 25.56 4.48 2.24
CA GLU A 178 26.97 4.10 2.36
C GLU A 178 27.92 5.04 1.61
N ALA A 179 27.53 5.57 0.45
CA ALA A 179 28.36 6.48 -0.34
C ALA A 179 28.60 7.85 0.33
N ALA A 180 27.87 8.13 1.41
CA ALA A 180 27.85 9.42 2.05
C ALA A 180 28.27 9.37 3.55
N ALA A 181 28.73 8.18 4.00
CA ALA A 181 29.36 7.92 5.29
C ALA A 181 30.90 7.97 5.20
#